data_AF-A0A258MVY3-F1
#
_entry.id   AF-A0A258MVY3-F1
#
_cell.length_a   1.000
_cell.length_b   1.000
_cell.length_c   1.000
_cell.angle_alpha   90.00
_cell.angle_beta   90.00
_cell.angle_gamma   90.00
#
_symmetry.space_group_name_H-M   'P 1'
#
loop_
_entity.id
_entity.type
_entity.pdbx_description
1 polymer ?
#
loop_
_entity_poly.entity_id
_entity_poly.type
_entity_poly.pdbx_seq_one_letter_code
_entity_poly.pdbx_strand_id
1 'polypeptide(L)'
;MLNTAAAYPPGVVNRLAYLDFIAVISLIYFVFQAISKAKQLQLHARNMSMTVLLMLPPAIARLLFLIPWFNNFDKALNVAYGIIVVILGMLLYDDHKKGKIYPTYLIGIVLAIIMLVGQNLVGDWQWWVNWMAAYAGL
;
A
#
# COMPACT_ATOMS: atom_id res chain seq x y z
N MET A 1 22.78 -13.19 23.07
CA MET A 1 23.34 -12.33 22.01
C MET A 1 22.35 -12.36 20.86
N LEU A 2 21.64 -11.27 20.61
CA LEU A 2 20.74 -11.15 19.45
C LEU A 2 21.63 -11.22 18.20
N ASN A 3 21.36 -12.19 17.32
CA ASN A 3 22.07 -12.38 16.06
C ASN A 3 21.92 -11.12 15.20
N THR A 4 22.90 -10.22 15.25
CA THR A 4 23.03 -9.06 14.37
C THR A 4 23.45 -9.56 12.99
N ALA A 5 22.45 -9.85 12.17
CA ALA A 5 22.43 -9.85 10.70
C ALA A 5 21.51 -10.98 10.22
N ALA A 6 20.20 -10.81 10.38
CA ALA A 6 19.31 -11.34 9.35
C ALA A 6 19.60 -10.49 8.10
N ALA A 7 20.61 -10.90 7.32
CA ALA A 7 20.90 -10.29 6.04
C ALA A 7 19.67 -10.52 5.16
N TYR A 8 18.82 -9.50 5.08
CA TYR A 8 17.68 -9.52 4.17
C TYR A 8 18.20 -9.78 2.76
N PRO A 9 17.46 -10.56 1.94
CA PRO A 9 17.84 -10.74 0.55
C PRO A 9 18.05 -9.36 -0.12
N PRO A 10 19.07 -9.20 -0.97
CA PRO A 10 19.38 -7.93 -1.59
C PRO A 10 18.14 -7.36 -2.30
N GLY A 11 17.86 -6.07 -2.08
CA GLY A 11 16.71 -5.36 -2.65
C GLY A 11 15.42 -5.42 -1.85
N VAL A 12 15.24 -6.37 -0.91
CA VAL A 12 14.00 -6.47 -0.10
C VAL A 12 13.81 -5.24 0.78
N VAL A 13 14.88 -4.76 1.41
CA VAL A 13 14.85 -3.56 2.28
C VAL A 13 14.44 -2.32 1.47
N ASN A 14 15.04 -2.12 0.29
CA ASN A 14 14.72 -0.99 -0.58
C ASN A 14 13.26 -1.04 -1.07
N ARG A 15 12.75 -2.24 -1.35
CA ARG A 15 11.35 -2.44 -1.71
C ARG A 15 10.40 -2.11 -0.58
N LEU A 16 10.67 -2.58 0.64
CA LEU A 16 9.83 -2.30 1.80
C LEU A 16 9.85 -0.80 2.13
N ALA A 17 11.03 -0.18 2.10
CA ALA A 17 11.16 1.27 2.27
C ALA A 17 10.35 2.06 1.24
N TYR A 18 10.29 1.60 -0.01
CA TYR A 18 9.47 2.23 -1.04
C TYR A 18 7.98 2.14 -0.70
N LEU A 19 7.51 0.95 -0.30
CA LEU A 19 6.12 0.76 0.09
C LEU A 19 5.76 1.64 1.29
N ASP A 20 6.61 1.68 2.32
CA ASP A 20 6.40 2.51 3.50
C ASP A 20 6.38 4.00 3.14
N PHE A 21 7.29 4.45 2.27
CA PHE A 21 7.35 5.84 1.80
C PHE A 21 6.05 6.25 1.09
N ILE A 22 5.60 5.46 0.12
CA ILE A 22 4.35 5.75 -0.61
C ILE A 22 3.13 5.63 0.33
N ALA A 23 3.16 4.70 1.28
CA ALA A 23 2.08 4.52 2.24
C ALA A 23 1.95 5.71 3.19
N VAL A 24 3.06 6.22 3.73
CA VAL A 24 3.05 7.41 4.60
C VAL A 24 2.55 8.64 3.85
N ILE A 25 3.00 8.86 2.61
CA ILE A 25 2.50 9.96 1.77
C ILE A 25 0.99 9.82 1.56
N SER A 26 0.53 8.62 1.23
CA SER A 26 -0.89 8.33 1.02
C SER A 26 -1.70 8.55 2.30
N LEU A 27 -1.16 8.15 3.46
CA LEU A 27 -1.79 8.35 4.76
C LEU A 27 -1.97 9.83 5.05
N ILE A 28 -0.92 10.64 4.89
CA ILE A 28 -0.98 12.09 5.10
C ILE A 28 -2.03 12.70 4.18
N TYR A 29 -2.02 12.33 2.89
CA TYR A 29 -3.00 12.81 1.92
C TYR A 29 -4.44 12.50 2.33
N PHE A 30 -4.75 11.24 2.66
CA PHE A 30 -6.12 10.84 3.00
C PHE A 30 -6.57 11.35 4.36
N VAL A 31 -5.67 11.44 5.35
CA VAL A 31 -5.98 12.07 6.64
C VAL A 31 -6.31 13.54 6.45
N PHE A 32 -5.49 14.27 5.70
CA PHE A 32 -5.75 15.68 5.38
C PHE A 32 -7.11 15.83 4.69
N GLN A 33 -7.37 15.05 3.65
CA GLN A 33 -8.65 15.07 2.93
C GLN A 33 -9.83 14.69 3.83
N ALA A 34 -9.66 13.76 4.76
CA ALA A 34 -10.69 13.38 5.72
C ALA A 34 -11.04 14.53 6.66
N ILE A 35 -10.03 15.24 7.19
CA ILE A 35 -10.22 16.38 8.10
C ILE A 35 -10.83 17.57 7.35
N SER A 36 -10.31 17.94 6.17
CA SER A 36 -10.83 19.07 5.39
C SER A 36 -12.28 18.89 4.97
N LYS A 37 -12.72 17.63 4.77
CA LYS A 37 -14.09 17.28 4.38
C LYS A 37 -14.91 16.69 5.52
N ALA A 38 -14.53 16.93 6.78
CA ALA A 38 -15.23 16.38 7.95
C ALA A 38 -16.73 16.72 8.00
N LYS A 39 -17.13 17.89 7.46
CA LYS A 39 -18.55 18.29 7.33
C LYS A 39 -19.35 17.46 6.32
N GLN A 40 -18.66 16.83 5.37
CA GLN A 40 -19.27 15.98 4.34
C GLN A 40 -19.07 14.52 4.73
N LEU A 41 -19.93 14.02 5.64
CA LEU A 41 -19.80 12.70 6.29
C LEU A 41 -19.43 11.57 5.31
N GLN A 42 -20.05 11.57 4.13
CA GLN A 42 -19.82 10.59 3.07
C GLN A 42 -18.38 10.63 2.53
N LEU A 43 -17.82 11.81 2.27
CA LEU A 43 -16.44 11.95 1.83
C LEU A 43 -15.45 11.66 2.97
N HIS A 44 -15.77 12.12 4.17
CA HIS A 44 -14.97 11.86 5.36
C HIS A 44 -14.81 10.34 5.59
N ALA A 45 -15.91 9.60 5.61
CA ALA A 45 -15.88 8.15 5.81
C ALA A 45 -15.07 7.41 4.73
N ARG A 46 -15.20 7.83 3.46
CA ARG A 46 -14.42 7.26 2.36
C ARG A 46 -12.93 7.52 2.53
N ASN A 47 -12.54 8.76 2.84
CA ASN A 47 -11.14 9.10 3.07
C ASN A 47 -10.57 8.35 4.30
N MET A 48 -11.35 8.21 5.38
CA MET A 48 -10.96 7.39 6.54
C MET A 48 -10.81 5.91 6.18
N SER A 49 -11.63 5.36 5.29
CA SER A 49 -11.43 3.98 4.84
C SER A 49 -10.13 3.80 4.05
N MET A 50 -9.68 4.83 3.30
CA MET A 50 -8.43 4.77 2.54
C MET A 50 -7.18 4.73 3.44
N THR A 51 -7.23 5.37 4.62
CA THR A 51 -6.11 5.33 5.57
C THR A 51 -5.84 3.92 6.10
N VAL A 52 -6.88 3.08 6.13
CA VAL A 52 -6.78 1.68 6.55
C VAL A 52 -6.46 0.77 5.37
N LEU A 53 -7.22 0.90 4.27
CA LEU A 53 -7.14 -0.05 3.14
C LEU A 53 -5.76 -0.06 2.47
N LEU A 54 -5.10 1.09 2.35
CA LEU A 54 -3.75 1.16 1.76
C LEU A 54 -2.64 0.64 2.70
N MET A 55 -2.91 0.58 4.00
CA MET A 55 -1.98 0.07 5.03
C MET A 55 -2.17 -1.41 5.33
N LEU A 56 -3.26 -2.00 4.86
CA LEU A 56 -3.64 -3.38 5.13
C LEU A 56 -2.81 -4.47 4.41
N PRO A 57 -2.18 -4.25 3.23
CA PRO A 57 -1.49 -5.32 2.50
C PRO A 57 -0.47 -6.12 3.33
N PRO A 58 0.41 -5.53 4.16
CA PRO A 58 1.33 -6.30 4.98
C PRO A 58 0.62 -7.22 6.00
N ALA A 59 -0.52 -6.78 6.55
CA ALA A 59 -1.31 -7.61 7.46
C ALA A 59 -1.98 -8.77 6.72
N ILE A 60 -2.54 -8.52 5.54
CA ILE A 60 -3.11 -9.58 4.68
C ILE A 60 -2.03 -10.57 4.27
N ALA A 61 -0.85 -10.09 3.86
CA ALA A 61 0.26 -10.96 3.47
C ALA A 61 0.67 -11.92 4.60
N ARG A 62 0.71 -11.43 5.86
CA ARG A 62 0.95 -12.28 7.04
C ARG A 62 -0.13 -13.35 7.24
N LEU A 63 -1.40 -13.01 7.02
CA LEU A 63 -2.50 -13.98 7.09
C LEU A 63 -2.42 -15.01 5.97
N LEU A 64 -2.02 -14.62 4.76
CA LEU A 64 -1.88 -15.53 3.63
C LEU A 64 -0.83 -16.62 3.88
N PHE A 65 0.23 -16.33 4.65
CA PHE A 65 1.22 -17.33 5.05
C PHE A 65 0.67 -18.46 5.94
N LEU A 66 -0.53 -18.31 6.51
CA LEU A 66 -1.21 -19.42 7.20
C LEU A 66 -1.72 -20.49 6.22
N ILE A 67 -1.81 -20.16 4.93
CA ILE A 67 -2.22 -21.07 3.87
C ILE A 67 -0.96 -21.62 3.19
N PRO A 68 -0.73 -22.94 3.15
CA PRO A 68 0.49 -23.55 2.61
C PRO A 68 0.84 -23.18 1.16
N TRP A 69 -0.15 -22.71 0.40
CA TRP A 69 0.01 -22.25 -0.99
C TRP A 69 0.90 -21.00 -1.12
N PHE A 70 0.93 -20.15 -0.09
CA PHE A 70 1.71 -18.91 -0.06
C PHE A 70 3.05 -19.15 0.64
N ASN A 71 3.98 -19.73 -0.11
CA ASN A 71 5.31 -20.12 0.37
C ASN A 71 6.41 -19.06 0.16
N ASN A 72 6.09 -17.95 -0.52
CA ASN A 72 6.99 -16.83 -0.75
C ASN A 72 6.28 -15.51 -0.38
N PHE A 73 7.03 -14.62 0.27
CA PHE A 73 6.68 -13.23 0.53
C PHE A 73 6.19 -12.47 -0.70
N ASP A 74 6.85 -12.59 -1.86
CA ASP A 74 6.46 -11.84 -3.06
C ASP A 74 5.07 -12.25 -3.54
N LYS A 75 4.78 -13.55 -3.49
CA LYS A 75 3.48 -14.11 -3.87
C LYS A 75 2.38 -13.64 -2.90
N ALA A 76 2.65 -13.71 -1.59
CA ALA A 76 1.72 -13.26 -0.57
C ALA A 76 1.44 -11.75 -0.68
N LEU A 77 2.47 -10.94 -0.88
CA LEU A 77 2.34 -9.50 -0.96
C LEU A 77 1.63 -9.05 -2.25
N ASN A 78 1.96 -9.65 -3.40
CA ASN A 78 1.24 -9.37 -4.66
C ASN A 78 -0.25 -9.69 -4.55
N VAL A 79 -0.60 -10.85 -3.96
CA VAL A 79 -2.00 -11.21 -3.75
C VAL A 79 -2.68 -10.29 -2.73
N ALA A 80 -1.99 -9.89 -1.67
CA ALA A 80 -2.52 -8.93 -0.70
C ALA A 80 -2.89 -7.59 -1.35
N TYR A 81 -2.01 -7.04 -2.20
CA TYR A 81 -2.32 -5.83 -2.96
C TYR A 81 -3.44 -6.06 -4.00
N GLY A 82 -3.45 -7.21 -4.68
CA GLY A 82 -4.53 -7.59 -5.59
C GLY A 82 -5.90 -7.63 -4.90
N ILE A 83 -5.97 -8.18 -3.68
CA ILE A 83 -7.18 -8.18 -2.86
C ILE A 83 -7.63 -6.75 -2.56
N ILE A 84 -6.70 -5.84 -2.21
CA ILE A 84 -7.04 -4.43 -1.96
C ILE A 84 -7.57 -3.75 -3.22
N VAL A 85 -6.98 -3.97 -4.39
CA VAL A 85 -7.49 -3.43 -5.66
C VAL A 85 -8.91 -3.94 -5.93
N VAL A 86 -9.18 -5.22 -5.68
CA VAL A 86 -10.52 -5.81 -5.83
C VAL A 86 -11.52 -5.18 -4.86
N ILE A 87 -11.17 -5.05 -3.58
CA ILE A 87 -12.03 -4.42 -2.56
C ILE A 87 -12.35 -2.97 -2.96
N LEU A 88 -11.35 -2.20 -3.38
CA LEU A 88 -11.55 -0.82 -3.82
C LEU A 88 -12.43 -0.75 -5.07
N GLY A 89 -12.28 -1.70 -6.00
CA GLY A 89 -13.15 -1.84 -7.17
C GLY A 89 -14.60 -2.14 -6.79
N MET A 90 -14.82 -3.01 -5.79
CA MET A 90 -16.16 -3.29 -5.25
C MET A 90 -16.78 -2.06 -4.59
N LEU A 91 -16.02 -1.30 -3.80
CA LEU A 91 -16.48 -0.06 -3.18
C LEU A 91 -16.82 1.02 -4.22
N LEU A 92 -16.00 1.15 -5.25
CA LEU A 92 -16.27 2.06 -6.38
C LEU A 92 -17.53 1.65 -7.14
N TYR A 93 -17.75 0.36 -7.34
CA TYR A 93 -18.94 -0.16 -8.00
C TYR A 93 -20.21 0.04 -7.17
N ASP A 94 -20.13 -0.11 -5.84
CA ASP A 94 -21.24 0.20 -4.92
C ASP A 94 -21.60 1.70 -4.96
N ASP A 95 -20.60 2.57 -4.99
CA ASP A 95 -20.78 4.02 -5.18
C ASP A 95 -21.46 4.35 -6.52
N HIS A 96 -21.05 3.67 -7.60
CA HIS A 96 -21.68 3.78 -8.91
C HIS A 96 -23.16 3.36 -8.87
N LYS A 97 -23.49 2.26 -8.20
CA LYS A 97 -24.89 1.82 -8.02
C LYS A 97 -25.74 2.83 -7.25
N LYS A 98 -25.15 3.56 -6.31
CA LYS A 98 -25.80 4.63 -5.52
C LYS A 98 -25.90 5.95 -6.28
N GLY A 99 -25.48 6.00 -7.54
CA GLY A 99 -25.64 7.13 -8.44
C GLY A 99 -24.59 8.24 -8.26
N LYS A 100 -23.54 8.02 -7.47
CA LYS A 100 -22.45 8.99 -7.28
C LYS A 100 -21.11 8.30 -7.23
N ILE A 101 -20.28 8.55 -8.25
CA ILE A 101 -18.88 8.13 -8.24
C ILE A 101 -18.07 9.15 -7.46
N TYR A 102 -17.45 8.72 -6.36
CA TYR A 102 -16.53 9.56 -5.61
C TYR A 102 -15.09 9.30 -6.07
N PRO A 103 -14.30 10.35 -6.36
CA PRO A 103 -12.93 10.19 -6.85
C PRO A 103 -11.99 9.56 -5.81
N THR A 104 -12.38 9.53 -4.52
CA THR A 104 -11.58 8.95 -3.43
C THR A 104 -11.16 7.51 -3.72
N TYR A 105 -12.09 6.64 -4.13
CA TYR A 105 -11.77 5.24 -4.41
C TYR A 105 -10.97 5.07 -5.69
N LEU A 106 -11.21 5.90 -6.71
CA LEU A 106 -10.40 5.90 -7.93
C LEU A 106 -8.94 6.23 -7.63
N ILE A 107 -8.70 7.26 -6.80
CA ILE A 107 -7.35 7.64 -6.35
C ILE A 107 -6.73 6.49 -5.54
N GLY A 108 -7.49 5.87 -4.64
CA GLY A 108 -7.05 4.70 -3.88
C GLY A 108 -6.62 3.54 -4.77
N ILE A 109 -7.37 3.23 -5.83
CA ILE A 109 -7.02 2.18 -6.81
C ILE A 109 -5.71 2.52 -7.51
N VAL A 110 -5.56 3.76 -7.99
CA VAL A 110 -4.33 4.20 -8.66
C VAL A 110 -3.13 4.05 -7.73
N LEU A 111 -3.24 4.47 -6.47
CA LEU A 111 -2.17 4.32 -5.48
C LEU A 111 -1.88 2.85 -5.16
N ALA A 112 -2.90 2.01 -5.01
CA ALA A 112 -2.72 0.58 -4.79
C ALA A 112 -2.04 -0.11 -5.97
N ILE A 113 -2.35 0.30 -7.21
CA ILE A 113 -1.68 -0.18 -8.42
C ILE A 113 -0.23 0.31 -8.48
N ILE A 114 0.04 1.57 -8.14
CA ILE A 114 1.40 2.10 -8.05
C ILE A 114 2.23 1.29 -7.06
N MET A 115 1.68 0.98 -5.88
CA MET A 115 2.36 0.13 -4.89
C MET A 115 2.53 -1.31 -5.41
N LEU A 116 1.50 -1.90 -6.02
CA LEU A 116 1.53 -3.26 -6.59
C LEU A 116 2.58 -3.40 -7.70
N VAL A 117 2.65 -2.45 -8.61
CA VAL A 117 3.62 -2.47 -9.72
C VAL A 117 4.99 -2.08 -9.19
N GLY A 118 5.07 -1.00 -8.42
CA GLY A 118 6.32 -0.47 -7.87
C GLY A 118 7.07 -1.49 -7.03
N GLN A 119 6.40 -2.29 -6.20
CA GLN A 119 7.09 -3.31 -5.40
C GLN A 119 7.84 -4.34 -6.26
N ASN A 120 7.40 -4.60 -7.49
CA ASN A 120 8.01 -5.60 -8.36
C ASN A 120 9.15 -5.01 -9.23
N LEU A 121 9.26 -3.67 -9.30
CA LEU A 121 10.20 -2.98 -10.20
C LEU A 121 11.22 -2.11 -9.46
N VAL A 122 10.92 -1.69 -8.23
CA VAL A 122 11.73 -0.71 -7.50
C VAL A 122 13.12 -1.23 -7.13
N GLY A 123 13.30 -2.56 -7.09
CA GLY A 123 14.61 -3.18 -6.88
C GLY A 123 15.63 -2.79 -7.95
N ASP A 124 15.18 -2.53 -9.18
CA ASP A 124 16.03 -2.21 -10.32
C ASP A 124 16.18 -0.68 -10.55
N TRP A 125 15.49 0.14 -9.75
CA TRP A 125 15.53 1.59 -9.89
C TRP A 125 16.79 2.15 -9.25
N GLN A 126 17.85 2.30 -10.05
CA GLN A 126 19.15 2.77 -9.54
C GLN A 126 19.06 4.10 -8.79
N TRP A 127 18.20 5.02 -9.22
CA TRP A 127 18.00 6.30 -8.52
C TRP A 127 17.44 6.10 -7.10
N TRP A 128 16.51 5.15 -6.92
CA TRP A 128 15.92 4.83 -5.63
C TRP A 128 16.94 4.14 -4.73
N VAL A 129 17.68 3.18 -5.27
CA VAL A 129 18.77 2.50 -4.55
C VAL A 129 19.82 3.49 -4.07
N ASN A 130 20.25 4.42 -4.94
CA ASN A 130 21.23 5.45 -4.59
C ASN A 130 20.69 6.39 -3.51
N TRP A 131 19.42 6.77 -3.58
CA TRP A 131 18.77 7.61 -2.58
C TRP A 131 18.69 6.91 -1.22
N MET A 132 18.28 5.65 -1.19
CA MET A 132 18.24 4.83 0.03
C MET A 132 19.64 4.61 0.62
N ALA A 133 20.66 4.42 -0.22
CA ALA A 133 22.04 4.29 0.22
C ALA A 133 22.56 5.59 0.85
N ALA A 134 22.24 6.75 0.26
CA ALA A 134 22.58 8.06 0.82
C ALA A 134 21.87 8.30 2.16
N TYR A 135 20.60 7.92 2.27
CA TYR A 135 19.83 8.00 3.52
C TYR A 135 20.40 7.10 4.62
N ALA A 136 20.79 5.87 4.29
CA ALA A 136 21.34 4.91 5.27
C ALA A 136 22.78 5.24 5.71
N GLY A 137 23.49 6.08 4.95
CA GLY A 137 24.84 6.56 5.29
C GLY A 137 24.86 7.82 6.18
N LEU A 138 23.69 8.39 6.50
CA LEU A 138 23.50 9.45 7.51
C LEU A 138 23.34 8.83 8.91
#